data_AF-A0AAN6UKX3-F1
#
_entry.id   AF-A0AAN6UKX3-F1
#
_cell.length_a   1.000
_cell.length_b   1.000
_cell.length_c   1.000
_cell.angle_alpha   90.00
_cell.angle_beta   90.00
_cell.angle_gamma   90.00
#
_symmetry.space_group_name_H-M   'P 1'
#
loop_
_entity.id
_entity.type
_entity.pdbx_description
1 polymer ?
#
loop_
_entity_poly.entity_id
_entity_poly.type
_entity_poly.pdbx_seq_one_letter_code
_entity_poly.pdbx_strand_id
1 'polypeptide(L)'
;QRCPICQSTLGLRRCGGCKVASYCGPAHQSAHRSTHMAACEAIKWTRATLEREEAALRTHPGGSFPPGDLFKTGPGRFWGIFETRDYMRARFAAADALVKAHTAVGVETGLEHLMDMMRLCRSDNMGLRNIIPGLMLRLGREQECYDFLKWWATVDGDYDWGNMELPYLNIRGADVFEPLGMCRPSALSLSQLVMLTLLKLRLRLDLEACESELTEPDRPVGKLVRSRAPAFDMHRMSATIEAVTDQYHTLCQAVFDANPYFWAELDEVEDLPALPSFYTLRSVEEAHLAVIYCKRAWLESEDALVMIEADTSKFISKCECQTTIAGTGAARPSTPQQRAENLERRRGVGDVFPSKFKPPLPTSSPLEVFPPSLDPGQSARFVSGNDARTTLVYVDGACANNGQPNPRAGWAVVYGPGNAVSGRLEDKGPFGHDSVATSNRAELRAAIAALRLCDWGDEDIDRLVVATDSSYVVAGATGWTKGWVRNGWKTRTGGDVKNQDLWELLLGEVERWQERGLRVALWKIPRGLNVDADTGAKEAAANGTAEVEFRDVVVTSP
;
A
#
# COMPACT_ATOMS: atom_id res chain seq x y z
N GLN A 1 -5.09 13.84 16.06
CA GLN A 1 -4.95 14.83 14.96
C GLN A 1 -3.57 15.46 15.03
N ARG A 2 -3.00 15.86 13.89
CA ARG A 2 -1.68 16.53 13.79
C ARG A 2 -1.78 17.71 12.83
N CYS A 3 -0.91 18.70 13.01
CA CYS A 3 -0.76 19.77 12.03
C CYS A 3 -0.14 19.21 10.74
N PRO A 4 -0.72 19.44 9.54
CA PRO A 4 -0.20 18.85 8.30
C PRO A 4 1.15 19.42 7.85
N ILE A 5 1.61 20.52 8.46
CA ILE A 5 2.88 21.17 8.13
C ILE A 5 4.00 20.76 9.09
N CYS A 6 3.77 20.83 10.40
CA CYS A 6 4.81 20.56 11.41
C CYS A 6 4.58 19.30 12.24
N GLN A 7 3.51 18.54 11.98
CA GLN A 7 3.13 17.32 12.68
C GLN A 7 2.84 17.46 14.19
N SER A 8 2.91 18.67 14.76
CA SER A 8 2.57 18.92 16.17
C SER A 8 1.15 18.47 16.49
N THR A 9 0.99 17.87 17.67
CA THR A 9 -0.30 17.50 18.26
C THR A 9 -0.82 18.54 19.25
N LEU A 10 0.01 19.54 19.61
CA LEU A 10 -0.26 20.51 20.66
C LEU A 10 -0.83 21.81 20.09
N GLY A 11 -1.77 22.43 20.82
CA GLY A 11 -2.30 23.76 20.49
C GLY A 11 -3.05 23.85 19.16
N LEU A 12 -3.62 22.73 18.69
CA LEU A 12 -4.27 22.65 17.38
C LEU A 12 -5.61 23.39 17.33
N ARG A 13 -5.78 24.24 16.33
CA ARG A 13 -7.03 24.92 15.98
C ARG A 13 -7.59 24.37 14.68
N ARG A 14 -8.89 24.07 14.68
CA ARG A 14 -9.59 23.56 13.48
C ARG A 14 -9.75 24.67 12.44
N CYS A 15 -9.62 24.31 11.17
CA CYS A 15 -9.90 25.16 10.03
C CYS A 15 -11.31 25.77 10.16
N GLY A 16 -11.41 27.10 10.02
CA GLY A 16 -12.68 27.82 10.14
C GLY A 16 -13.76 27.35 9.16
N GLY A 17 -13.38 26.92 7.96
CA GLY A 17 -14.28 26.43 6.92
C GLY A 17 -14.67 24.97 7.10
N CYS A 18 -13.76 24.05 6.77
CA CYS A 18 -14.06 22.62 6.74
C CYS A 18 -14.23 21.99 8.12
N LYS A 19 -13.64 22.57 9.19
CA LYS A 19 -13.62 22.04 10.57
C LYS A 19 -12.92 20.68 10.76
N VAL A 20 -12.37 20.05 9.72
CA VAL A 20 -11.73 18.73 9.81
C VAL A 20 -10.21 18.77 9.80
N ALA A 21 -9.61 19.77 9.14
CA ALA A 21 -8.17 20.03 9.20
C ALA A 21 -7.82 20.87 10.43
N SER A 22 -6.65 20.62 11.02
CA SER A 22 -6.21 21.29 12.26
C SER A 22 -4.78 21.81 12.12
N TYR A 23 -4.50 22.99 12.67
CA TYR A 23 -3.22 23.70 12.53
C TYR A 23 -2.77 24.24 13.88
N CYS A 24 -1.46 24.24 14.17
CA CYS A 24 -0.94 24.84 15.39
C CYS A 24 -0.93 26.38 15.35
N GLY A 25 -1.15 26.99 14.18
CA GLY A 25 -1.25 28.44 14.03
C GLY A 25 -1.60 28.88 12.60
N PRO A 26 -1.86 30.19 12.39
CA PRO A 26 -2.27 30.73 11.09
C PRO A 26 -1.23 30.54 9.98
N ALA A 27 0.07 30.58 10.29
CA ALA A 27 1.14 30.39 9.31
C ALA A 27 1.06 29.02 8.62
N HIS A 28 0.87 27.94 9.40
CA HIS A 28 0.73 26.59 8.84
C HIS A 28 -0.60 26.38 8.12
N GLN A 29 -1.65 27.09 8.52
CA GLN A 29 -2.89 27.10 7.76
C GLN A 29 -2.70 27.75 6.38
N SER A 30 -1.99 28.87 6.32
CA SER A 30 -1.68 29.55 5.05
C SER A 30 -0.78 28.69 4.16
N ALA A 31 0.24 28.04 4.73
CA ALA A 31 1.13 27.14 4.00
C ALA A 31 0.40 25.91 3.43
N HIS A 32 -0.55 25.34 4.19
CA HIS A 32 -1.35 24.20 3.72
C HIS A 32 -2.49 24.59 2.77
N ARG A 33 -2.70 25.89 2.52
CA ARG A 33 -3.90 26.36 1.80
C ARG A 33 -3.97 25.81 0.38
N SER A 34 -2.88 25.82 -0.38
CA SER A 34 -2.86 25.37 -1.78
C SER A 34 -3.31 23.92 -1.95
N THR A 35 -2.92 23.03 -1.04
CA THR A 35 -3.28 21.60 -1.08
C THR A 35 -4.63 21.31 -0.42
N HIS A 36 -5.08 22.14 0.52
CA HIS A 36 -6.31 21.93 1.29
C HIS A 36 -7.56 22.58 0.70
N MET A 37 -7.39 23.69 -0.04
CA MET A 37 -8.49 24.60 -0.40
C MET A 37 -9.62 23.89 -1.14
N ALA A 38 -9.31 23.05 -2.14
CA ALA A 38 -10.31 22.32 -2.91
C ALA A 38 -11.19 21.43 -2.00
N ALA A 39 -10.58 20.62 -1.13
CA ALA A 39 -11.31 19.80 -0.17
C ALA A 39 -12.09 20.66 0.84
N CYS A 40 -11.53 21.80 1.25
CA CYS A 40 -12.20 22.71 2.17
C CYS A 40 -13.47 23.34 1.56
N GLU A 41 -13.41 23.75 0.31
CA GLU A 41 -14.53 24.32 -0.42
C GLU A 41 -15.61 23.27 -0.70
N ALA A 42 -15.21 22.07 -1.13
CA ALA A 42 -16.11 20.94 -1.30
C ALA A 42 -16.91 20.65 -0.03
N ILE A 43 -16.24 20.53 1.13
CA ILE A 43 -16.91 20.30 2.42
C ILE A 43 -17.86 21.44 2.80
N LYS A 44 -17.46 22.71 2.58
CA LYS A 44 -18.34 23.85 2.88
C LYS A 44 -19.59 23.82 2.02
N TRP A 45 -19.44 23.57 0.73
CA TRP A 45 -20.54 23.54 -0.22
C TRP A 45 -21.49 22.39 0.05
N THR A 46 -20.97 21.16 0.22
CA THR A 46 -21.81 19.99 0.50
C THR A 46 -22.52 20.10 1.85
N ARG A 47 -21.88 20.68 2.88
CA ARG A 47 -22.52 20.98 4.16
C ARG A 47 -23.68 21.96 4.01
N ALA A 48 -23.48 23.07 3.31
CA ALA A 48 -24.53 24.07 3.10
C ALA A 48 -25.71 23.50 2.28
N THR A 49 -25.43 22.65 1.31
CA THR A 49 -26.48 21.92 0.55
C THR A 49 -27.24 20.97 1.48
N LEU A 50 -26.54 20.16 2.28
CA LEU A 50 -27.17 19.27 3.25
C LEU A 50 -28.07 20.02 4.24
N GLU A 51 -27.60 21.13 4.81
CA GLU A 51 -28.38 21.96 5.73
C GLU A 51 -29.67 22.51 5.07
N ARG A 52 -29.60 22.89 3.79
CA ARG A 52 -30.76 23.36 3.02
C ARG A 52 -31.78 22.25 2.79
N GLU A 53 -31.33 21.08 2.32
CA GLU A 53 -32.22 19.94 2.08
C GLU A 53 -32.85 19.45 3.39
N GLU A 54 -32.08 19.46 4.49
CA GLU A 54 -32.61 19.12 5.81
C GLU A 54 -33.69 20.09 6.27
N ALA A 55 -33.45 21.40 6.13
CA ALA A 55 -34.41 22.43 6.48
C ALA A 55 -35.71 22.27 5.68
N ALA A 56 -35.60 22.02 4.36
CA ALA A 56 -36.74 21.80 3.48
C ALA A 56 -37.62 20.64 3.96
N LEU A 57 -37.00 19.51 4.34
CA LEU A 57 -37.72 18.35 4.88
C LEU A 57 -38.35 18.61 6.24
N ARG A 58 -37.66 19.35 7.13
CA ARG A 58 -38.19 19.69 8.46
C ARG A 58 -39.38 20.65 8.39
N THR A 59 -39.40 21.54 7.40
CA THR A 59 -40.51 22.48 7.17
C THR A 59 -41.59 21.93 6.23
N HIS A 60 -41.47 20.67 5.79
CA HIS A 60 -42.43 20.08 4.88
C HIS A 60 -43.82 20.03 5.52
N PRO A 61 -44.87 20.60 4.89
CA PRO A 61 -46.19 20.76 5.51
C PRO A 61 -46.89 19.43 5.81
N GLY A 62 -46.41 18.34 5.22
CA GLY A 62 -47.00 17.01 5.32
C GLY A 62 -48.29 16.89 4.50
N GLY A 63 -48.65 15.66 4.14
CA GLY A 63 -49.91 15.35 3.47
C GLY A 63 -50.34 13.91 3.75
N SER A 64 -51.27 13.38 2.96
CA SER A 64 -51.65 11.96 3.05
C SER A 64 -50.48 11.04 2.72
N PHE A 65 -49.60 11.46 1.82
CA PHE A 65 -48.34 10.80 1.52
C PHE A 65 -47.34 11.84 0.95
N PRO A 66 -46.17 12.07 1.58
CA PRO A 66 -45.73 11.52 2.84
C PRO A 66 -46.30 12.28 4.06
N PRO A 67 -46.41 11.63 5.23
CA PRO A 67 -46.90 12.25 6.47
C PRO A 67 -45.98 13.38 6.97
N GLY A 68 -46.50 14.25 7.83
CA GLY A 68 -45.70 15.31 8.48
C GLY A 68 -44.57 14.74 9.37
N ASP A 69 -43.51 15.54 9.54
CA ASP A 69 -42.26 15.19 10.24
C ASP A 69 -41.62 13.87 9.77
N LEU A 70 -40.99 13.94 8.58
CA LEU A 70 -40.38 12.80 7.90
C LEU A 70 -39.21 12.18 8.68
N PHE A 71 -38.52 12.93 9.54
CA PHE A 71 -37.42 12.40 10.35
C PHE A 71 -37.92 11.52 11.50
N LYS A 72 -39.18 11.69 11.92
CA LYS A 72 -39.82 10.86 12.93
C LYS A 72 -40.55 9.67 12.33
N THR A 73 -41.26 9.85 11.21
CA THR A 73 -42.13 8.81 10.64
C THR A 73 -41.48 8.03 9.49
N GLY A 74 -40.49 8.61 8.81
CA GLY A 74 -39.82 8.04 7.65
C GLY A 74 -38.66 7.08 7.89
N PRO A 75 -37.95 7.03 9.04
CA PRO A 75 -36.80 6.12 9.21
C PRO A 75 -37.11 4.66 8.85
N GLY A 76 -36.18 4.01 8.15
CA GLY A 76 -36.35 2.70 7.53
C GLY A 76 -36.92 2.76 6.12
N ARG A 77 -37.61 3.85 5.76
CA ARG A 77 -38.32 4.02 4.47
C ARG A 77 -37.92 5.27 3.71
N PHE A 78 -36.89 6.00 4.14
CA PHE A 78 -36.47 7.26 3.51
C PHE A 78 -36.33 7.12 1.99
N TRP A 79 -35.59 6.13 1.49
CA TRP A 79 -35.40 6.00 0.04
C TRP A 79 -36.69 5.80 -0.78
N GLY A 80 -37.72 5.20 -0.16
CA GLY A 80 -39.04 5.04 -0.76
C GLY A 80 -39.86 6.33 -0.83
N ILE A 81 -39.53 7.32 -0.01
CA ILE A 81 -40.15 8.65 0.00
C ILE A 81 -39.37 9.55 -0.95
N PHE A 82 -39.99 9.91 -2.06
CA PHE A 82 -39.36 10.64 -3.16
C PHE A 82 -38.71 11.95 -2.70
N GLU A 83 -39.39 12.69 -1.83
CA GLU A 83 -38.98 13.98 -1.29
C GLU A 83 -37.68 13.90 -0.49
N THR A 84 -37.39 12.75 0.15
CA THR A 84 -36.18 12.61 0.98
C THR A 84 -34.92 12.23 0.19
N ARG A 85 -35.05 11.91 -1.11
CA ARG A 85 -33.92 11.43 -1.92
C ARG A 85 -32.84 12.48 -2.11
N ASP A 86 -33.22 13.74 -2.28
CA ASP A 86 -32.26 14.83 -2.45
C ASP A 86 -31.47 15.09 -1.16
N TYR A 87 -32.12 14.97 0.00
CA TYR A 87 -31.44 14.96 1.30
C TYR A 87 -30.45 13.79 1.42
N MET A 88 -30.85 12.56 1.06
CA MET A 88 -29.96 11.39 1.11
C MET A 88 -28.74 11.57 0.20
N ARG A 89 -28.93 12.09 -1.02
CA ARG A 89 -27.82 12.40 -1.94
C ARG A 89 -26.91 13.51 -1.41
N ALA A 90 -27.49 14.60 -0.88
CA ALA A 90 -26.73 15.69 -0.28
C ALA A 90 -25.91 15.21 0.92
N ARG A 91 -26.48 14.31 1.73
CA ARG A 91 -25.81 13.73 2.89
C ARG A 91 -24.67 12.80 2.49
N PHE A 92 -24.86 11.98 1.46
CA PHE A 92 -23.78 11.18 0.89
C PHE A 92 -22.64 12.06 0.35
N ALA A 93 -22.97 13.10 -0.40
CA ALA A 93 -21.97 14.03 -0.93
C ALA A 93 -21.18 14.74 0.20
N ALA A 94 -21.85 15.09 1.30
CA ALA A 94 -21.18 15.61 2.49
C ALA A 94 -20.23 14.58 3.12
N ALA A 95 -20.66 13.33 3.29
CA ALA A 95 -19.83 12.25 3.80
C ALA A 95 -18.60 11.99 2.90
N ASP A 96 -18.80 11.89 1.59
CA ASP A 96 -17.75 11.67 0.60
C ASP A 96 -16.70 12.80 0.62
N ALA A 97 -17.14 14.06 0.64
CA ALA A 97 -16.24 15.22 0.74
C ALA A 97 -15.41 15.21 2.03
N LEU A 98 -15.99 14.78 3.16
CA LEU A 98 -15.29 14.65 4.44
C LEU A 98 -14.24 13.54 4.40
N VAL A 99 -14.57 12.38 3.84
CA VAL A 99 -13.66 11.23 3.71
C VAL A 99 -12.49 11.55 2.78
N LYS A 100 -12.75 12.26 1.67
CA LYS A 100 -11.74 12.72 0.70
C LYS A 100 -10.82 13.80 1.23
N ALA A 101 -11.12 14.41 2.37
CA ALA A 101 -10.17 15.31 3.04
C ALA A 101 -9.00 14.57 3.73
N HIS A 102 -9.03 13.23 3.78
CA HIS A 102 -7.94 12.39 4.31
C HIS A 102 -7.48 12.77 5.73
N THR A 103 -8.40 13.25 6.56
CA THR A 103 -8.14 13.52 7.99
C THR A 103 -8.90 12.52 8.84
N ALA A 104 -8.36 12.13 9.99
CA ALA A 104 -9.06 11.21 10.91
C ALA A 104 -10.46 11.73 11.32
N VAL A 105 -10.60 13.04 11.53
CA VAL A 105 -11.91 13.64 11.85
C VAL A 105 -12.84 13.67 10.64
N GLY A 106 -12.33 13.90 9.43
CA GLY A 106 -13.14 13.78 8.21
C GLY A 106 -13.64 12.34 8.00
N VAL A 107 -12.81 11.33 8.27
CA VAL A 107 -13.20 9.92 8.19
C VAL A 107 -14.24 9.57 9.26
N GLU A 108 -14.04 10.01 10.52
CA GLU A 108 -14.99 9.80 11.61
C GLU A 108 -16.35 10.46 11.31
N THR A 109 -16.37 11.76 11.00
CA THR A 109 -17.62 12.48 10.69
C THR A 109 -18.28 11.95 9.42
N GLY A 110 -17.50 11.54 8.41
CA GLY A 110 -18.03 10.87 7.23
C GLY A 110 -18.72 9.55 7.58
N LEU A 111 -18.07 8.72 8.41
CA LEU A 111 -18.65 7.46 8.91
C LEU A 111 -19.94 7.71 9.71
N GLU A 112 -19.99 8.74 10.57
CA GLU A 112 -21.21 9.13 11.29
C GLU A 112 -22.37 9.46 10.33
N HIS A 113 -22.09 10.20 9.25
CA HIS A 113 -23.11 10.46 8.22
C HIS A 113 -23.60 9.18 7.55
N LEU A 114 -22.69 8.28 7.15
CA LEU A 114 -23.06 7.01 6.51
C LEU A 114 -23.86 6.10 7.45
N MET A 115 -23.49 6.05 8.72
CA MET A 115 -24.21 5.25 9.73
C MET A 115 -25.62 5.80 9.99
N ASP A 116 -25.81 7.12 10.05
CA ASP A 116 -27.16 7.67 10.18
C ASP A 116 -27.99 7.48 8.90
N MET A 117 -27.37 7.57 7.72
CA MET A 117 -28.05 7.22 6.47
C MET A 117 -28.52 5.77 6.46
N MET A 118 -27.70 4.84 6.97
CA MET A 118 -28.08 3.43 7.15
C MET A 118 -29.24 3.26 8.14
N ARG A 119 -29.33 4.07 9.20
CA ARG A 119 -30.50 4.10 10.09
C ARG A 119 -31.75 4.61 9.37
N LEU A 120 -31.61 5.64 8.53
CA LEU A 120 -32.71 6.21 7.74
C LEU A 120 -33.19 5.27 6.63
N CYS A 121 -32.29 4.49 6.05
CA CYS A 121 -32.57 3.53 4.97
C CYS A 121 -31.81 2.22 5.22
N ARG A 122 -32.42 1.31 5.99
CA ARG A 122 -31.78 0.02 6.35
C ARG A 122 -31.58 -0.90 5.15
N SER A 123 -32.40 -0.75 4.10
CA SER A 123 -32.31 -1.49 2.84
C SER A 123 -31.09 -1.13 1.98
N ASP A 124 -30.32 -0.12 2.39
CA ASP A 124 -29.06 0.30 1.79
C ASP A 124 -29.11 0.49 0.26
N ASN A 125 -30.10 1.25 -0.21
CA ASN A 125 -30.27 1.51 -1.65
C ASN A 125 -29.13 2.33 -2.28
N MET A 126 -28.19 2.86 -1.48
CA MET A 126 -27.03 3.62 -1.94
C MET A 126 -25.72 2.83 -1.82
N GLY A 127 -25.76 1.56 -1.38
CA GLY A 127 -24.58 0.70 -1.29
C GLY A 127 -23.56 1.11 -0.22
N LEU A 128 -23.99 1.79 0.83
CA LEU A 128 -23.15 2.31 1.91
C LEU A 128 -22.47 1.19 2.70
N ARG A 129 -23.06 0.00 2.78
CA ARG A 129 -22.47 -1.17 3.46
C ARG A 129 -21.16 -1.64 2.84
N ASN A 130 -20.90 -1.26 1.60
CA ASN A 130 -19.64 -1.57 0.90
C ASN A 130 -18.52 -0.56 1.24
N ILE A 131 -18.86 0.61 1.79
CA ILE A 131 -17.93 1.71 2.12
C ILE A 131 -17.58 1.71 3.61
N ILE A 132 -18.59 1.50 4.46
CA ILE A 132 -18.50 1.60 5.93
C ILE A 132 -17.36 0.76 6.54
N PRO A 133 -17.17 -0.53 6.19
CA PRO A 133 -16.11 -1.35 6.79
C PRO A 133 -14.71 -0.76 6.55
N GLY A 134 -14.45 -0.21 5.36
CA GLY A 134 -13.19 0.44 5.04
C GLY A 134 -12.91 1.65 5.93
N LEU A 135 -13.93 2.48 6.20
CA LEU A 135 -13.78 3.63 7.10
C LEU A 135 -13.53 3.20 8.55
N MET A 136 -14.23 2.17 9.04
CA MET A 136 -14.00 1.60 10.38
C MET A 136 -12.55 1.10 10.52
N LEU A 137 -12.01 0.41 9.52
CA LEU A 137 -10.63 -0.07 9.52
C LEU A 137 -9.61 1.08 9.45
N ARG A 138 -9.89 2.17 8.73
CA ARG A 138 -9.02 3.37 8.72
C ARG A 138 -8.95 4.05 10.08
N LEU A 139 -10.02 3.98 10.86
CA LEU A 139 -10.10 4.51 12.23
C LEU A 139 -9.55 3.57 13.30
N GLY A 140 -9.13 2.35 12.94
CA GLY A 140 -8.68 1.33 13.89
C GLY A 140 -9.80 0.80 14.79
N ARG A 141 -10.99 0.62 14.21
CA ARG A 141 -12.19 0.07 14.84
C ARG A 141 -12.43 -1.36 14.34
N GLU A 142 -11.43 -2.24 14.50
CA GLU A 142 -11.47 -3.61 13.97
C GLU A 142 -12.66 -4.42 14.52
N GLN A 143 -12.95 -4.31 15.82
CA GLN A 143 -14.07 -5.03 16.43
C GLN A 143 -15.41 -4.63 15.80
N GLU A 144 -15.64 -3.33 15.62
CA GLU A 144 -16.89 -2.82 15.06
C GLU A 144 -17.02 -3.18 13.58
N CYS A 145 -15.91 -3.17 12.84
CA CYS A 145 -15.88 -3.66 11.46
C CYS A 145 -16.31 -5.12 11.38
N TYR A 146 -15.77 -5.99 12.24
CA TYR A 146 -16.14 -7.40 12.27
C TYR A 146 -17.61 -7.60 12.67
N ASP A 147 -18.07 -6.95 13.73
CA ASP A 147 -19.46 -7.03 14.19
C ASP A 147 -20.45 -6.58 13.09
N PHE A 148 -20.10 -5.51 12.36
CA PHE A 148 -20.88 -5.01 11.24
C PHE A 148 -20.96 -6.03 10.09
N LEU A 149 -19.80 -6.55 9.65
CA LEU A 149 -19.73 -7.54 8.57
C LEU A 149 -20.46 -8.84 8.95
N LYS A 150 -20.27 -9.31 10.19
CA LYS A 150 -20.94 -10.51 10.70
C LYS A 150 -22.45 -10.36 10.74
N TRP A 151 -22.96 -9.20 11.16
CA TRP A 151 -24.40 -8.95 11.15
C TRP A 151 -24.95 -9.08 9.72
N TRP A 152 -24.32 -8.45 8.74
CA TRP A 152 -24.74 -8.57 7.34
C TRP A 152 -24.62 -9.98 6.76
N ALA A 153 -23.65 -10.78 7.19
CA ALA A 153 -23.49 -12.17 6.76
C ALA A 153 -24.51 -13.14 7.40
N THR A 154 -25.20 -12.72 8.47
CA THR A 154 -26.10 -13.57 9.26
C THR A 154 -27.56 -13.17 9.17
N VAL A 155 -27.86 -11.96 8.70
CA VAL A 155 -29.23 -11.50 8.45
C VAL A 155 -29.87 -12.34 7.35
N ASP A 156 -31.11 -12.78 7.62
CA ASP A 156 -31.91 -13.60 6.72
C ASP A 156 -32.35 -12.84 5.46
N GLY A 157 -32.56 -13.54 4.35
CA GLY A 157 -33.03 -12.98 3.09
C GLY A 157 -34.44 -12.36 3.19
N ASP A 158 -35.26 -12.84 4.13
CA ASP A 158 -36.63 -12.37 4.38
C ASP A 158 -36.71 -11.21 5.39
N TYR A 159 -35.59 -10.54 5.71
CA TYR A 159 -35.56 -9.43 6.67
C TYR A 159 -36.36 -8.21 6.17
N ASP A 160 -37.36 -7.77 6.97
CA ASP A 160 -38.12 -6.55 6.68
C ASP A 160 -37.33 -5.29 7.04
N TRP A 161 -36.63 -4.73 6.06
CA TRP A 161 -35.84 -3.51 6.18
C TRP A 161 -36.65 -2.28 6.63
N GLY A 162 -37.97 -2.28 6.40
CA GLY A 162 -38.85 -1.19 6.77
C GLY A 162 -39.39 -1.29 8.20
N ASN A 163 -39.15 -2.40 8.90
CA ASN A 163 -39.54 -2.59 10.29
C ASN A 163 -38.41 -2.16 11.24
N MET A 164 -38.63 -1.05 11.93
CA MET A 164 -37.64 -0.45 12.82
C MET A 164 -37.46 -1.20 14.15
N GLU A 165 -38.42 -2.06 14.53
CA GLU A 165 -38.42 -2.86 15.76
C GLU A 165 -37.56 -4.13 15.65
N LEU A 166 -37.24 -4.57 14.43
CA LEU A 166 -36.38 -5.74 14.23
C LEU A 166 -34.93 -5.46 14.69
N PRO A 167 -34.22 -6.49 15.20
CA PRO A 167 -32.83 -6.35 15.63
C PRO A 167 -31.94 -5.85 14.51
N TYR A 168 -31.31 -4.68 14.71
CA TYR A 168 -30.52 -4.00 13.69
C TYR A 168 -29.10 -3.70 14.17
N LEU A 169 -28.10 -4.20 13.45
CA LEU A 169 -26.68 -4.10 13.81
C LEU A 169 -26.45 -4.41 15.30
N ASN A 170 -27.11 -5.45 15.81
CA ASN A 170 -27.18 -5.78 17.24
C ASN A 170 -26.10 -6.77 17.70
N ILE A 171 -25.22 -7.22 16.79
CA ILE A 171 -24.02 -7.97 17.16
C ILE A 171 -23.00 -6.99 17.74
N ARG A 172 -22.46 -7.31 18.93
CA ARG A 172 -21.46 -6.52 19.63
C ARG A 172 -20.45 -7.44 20.30
N GLY A 173 -19.16 -7.19 20.07
CA GLY A 173 -18.09 -7.94 20.70
C GLY A 173 -18.00 -9.39 20.24
N ALA A 174 -18.43 -9.69 19.00
CA ALA A 174 -18.27 -11.03 18.45
C ALA A 174 -16.80 -11.46 18.46
N ASP A 175 -16.57 -12.76 18.51
CA ASP A 175 -15.21 -13.27 18.51
C ASP A 175 -14.59 -13.11 17.11
N VAL A 176 -13.72 -12.12 16.96
CA VAL A 176 -13.06 -11.83 15.68
C VAL A 176 -12.15 -12.96 15.20
N PHE A 177 -11.81 -13.93 16.03
CA PHE A 177 -10.98 -15.08 15.69
C PHE A 177 -11.81 -16.33 15.30
N GLU A 178 -13.13 -16.27 15.44
CA GLU A 178 -14.00 -17.42 15.17
C GLU A 178 -13.92 -17.88 13.70
N PRO A 179 -14.24 -19.17 13.42
CA PRO A 179 -14.22 -19.71 12.06
C PRO A 179 -15.16 -18.97 11.11
N LEU A 180 -14.77 -18.88 9.83
CA LEU A 180 -15.53 -18.15 8.80
C LEU A 180 -16.97 -18.66 8.59
N GLY A 181 -17.26 -19.93 8.91
CA GLY A 181 -18.62 -20.49 8.81
C GLY A 181 -19.67 -19.71 9.60
N MET A 182 -19.25 -18.98 10.65
CA MET A 182 -20.13 -18.12 11.46
C MET A 182 -20.44 -16.76 10.80
N CYS A 183 -19.66 -16.39 9.79
CA CYS A 183 -19.79 -15.16 8.99
C CYS A 183 -19.86 -15.58 7.51
N ARG A 184 -20.92 -16.30 7.10
CA ARG A 184 -21.12 -16.90 5.76
C ARG A 184 -20.54 -16.02 4.64
N PRO A 185 -19.31 -16.29 4.14
CA PRO A 185 -18.65 -15.36 3.23
C PRO A 185 -19.38 -15.23 1.89
N SER A 186 -20.07 -16.29 1.47
CA SER A 186 -20.94 -16.29 0.28
C SER A 186 -22.12 -15.32 0.36
N ALA A 187 -22.46 -14.80 1.55
CA ALA A 187 -23.49 -13.78 1.74
C ALA A 187 -22.95 -12.35 1.65
N LEU A 188 -21.63 -12.17 1.55
CA LEU A 188 -20.98 -10.87 1.48
C LEU A 188 -20.74 -10.43 0.03
N SER A 189 -20.82 -9.12 -0.22
CA SER A 189 -20.40 -8.53 -1.50
C SER A 189 -18.89 -8.62 -1.68
N LEU A 190 -18.39 -8.41 -2.91
CA LEU A 190 -16.95 -8.31 -3.19
C LEU A 190 -16.24 -7.32 -2.25
N SER A 191 -16.78 -6.09 -2.11
CA SER A 191 -16.17 -5.07 -1.25
C SER A 191 -16.13 -5.49 0.22
N GLN A 192 -17.16 -6.19 0.70
CA GLN A 192 -17.22 -6.69 2.08
C GLN A 192 -16.25 -7.85 2.31
N LEU A 193 -16.15 -8.79 1.36
CA LEU A 193 -15.16 -9.86 1.38
C LEU A 193 -13.75 -9.30 1.47
N VAL A 194 -13.42 -8.36 0.60
CA VAL A 194 -12.11 -7.68 0.58
C VAL A 194 -11.80 -7.00 1.93
N MET A 195 -12.79 -6.38 2.56
CA MET A 195 -12.59 -5.75 3.88
C MET A 195 -12.46 -6.76 5.02
N LEU A 196 -13.15 -7.89 4.94
CA LEU A 196 -12.96 -9.00 5.87
C LEU A 196 -11.56 -9.62 5.70
N THR A 197 -11.07 -9.77 4.46
CA THR A 197 -9.71 -10.23 4.16
C THR A 197 -8.67 -9.31 4.78
N LEU A 198 -8.79 -8.00 4.60
CA LEU A 198 -7.89 -7.02 5.22
C LEU A 198 -7.93 -7.11 6.76
N LEU A 199 -9.12 -7.23 7.34
CA LEU A 199 -9.27 -7.36 8.79
C LEU A 199 -8.55 -8.62 9.31
N LYS A 200 -8.76 -9.79 8.69
CA LYS A 200 -8.10 -11.04 9.11
C LYS A 200 -6.58 -10.98 8.94
N LEU A 201 -6.10 -10.39 7.85
CA LEU A 201 -4.66 -10.18 7.64
C LEU A 201 -4.04 -9.27 8.71
N ARG A 202 -4.72 -8.17 9.07
CA ARG A 202 -4.27 -7.31 10.16
C ARG A 202 -4.20 -8.06 11.50
N LEU A 203 -5.21 -8.85 11.82
CA LEU A 203 -5.23 -9.67 13.04
C LEU A 203 -4.08 -10.68 13.07
N ARG A 204 -3.83 -11.37 11.95
CA ARG A 204 -2.73 -12.31 11.77
C ARG A 204 -1.39 -11.64 12.10
N LEU A 205 -1.09 -10.53 11.43
CA LEU A 205 0.13 -9.75 11.60
C LEU A 205 0.31 -9.21 13.03
N ASP A 206 -0.79 -8.81 13.66
CA ASP A 206 -0.79 -8.31 15.03
C ASP A 206 -0.53 -9.41 16.05
N LEU A 207 -1.07 -10.63 15.84
CA LEU A 207 -0.84 -11.79 16.69
C LEU A 207 0.61 -12.30 16.55
N GLU A 208 1.12 -12.40 15.33
CA GLU A 208 2.53 -12.77 15.05
C GLU A 208 3.50 -11.80 15.75
N ALA A 209 3.18 -10.51 15.74
CA ALA A 209 3.95 -9.50 16.44
C ALA A 209 3.91 -9.67 17.97
N CYS A 210 2.84 -10.22 18.54
CA CYS A 210 2.73 -10.53 19.97
C CYS A 210 3.42 -11.85 20.36
N GLU A 211 3.52 -12.82 19.46
CA GLU A 211 4.15 -14.13 19.72
C GLU A 211 5.68 -14.04 19.86
N SER A 212 6.30 -13.04 19.22
CA SER A 212 7.73 -12.73 19.34
C SER A 212 8.06 -12.12 20.71
N GLU A 213 8.13 -12.93 21.77
CA GLU A 213 8.38 -12.50 23.17
C GLU A 213 9.78 -11.89 23.42
N LEU A 214 10.67 -11.82 22.43
CA LEU A 214 12.10 -11.52 22.65
C LEU A 214 12.55 -10.10 22.27
N THR A 215 11.71 -9.30 21.62
CA THR A 215 12.02 -7.90 21.26
C THR A 215 10.74 -7.08 21.10
N GLU A 216 10.80 -5.76 21.28
CA GLU A 216 9.66 -4.87 20.95
C GLU A 216 9.14 -5.23 19.55
N PRO A 217 7.81 -5.35 19.38
CA PRO A 217 7.25 -5.85 18.16
C PRO A 217 7.68 -4.94 17.00
N ASP A 218 8.21 -5.62 16.00
CA ASP A 218 8.70 -5.09 14.73
C ASP A 218 7.64 -4.27 13.97
N ARG A 219 6.40 -4.25 14.46
CA ARG A 219 5.29 -3.40 14.05
C ARG A 219 4.41 -3.09 15.27
N PRO A 220 3.81 -1.90 15.36
CA PRO A 220 2.82 -1.63 16.39
C PRO A 220 1.54 -2.43 16.16
N VAL A 221 1.21 -3.26 17.14
CA VAL A 221 0.04 -4.14 17.19
C VAL A 221 -1.27 -3.32 17.17
N GLY A 222 -2.37 -3.82 16.63
CA GLY A 222 -3.69 -3.20 16.72
C GLY A 222 -4.23 -3.12 18.15
N LYS A 223 -5.12 -2.17 18.44
CA LYS A 223 -5.71 -2.01 19.79
C LYS A 223 -6.46 -3.27 20.25
N LEU A 224 -7.14 -3.93 19.32
CA LEU A 224 -7.95 -5.11 19.60
C LEU A 224 -7.09 -6.32 20.00
N VAL A 225 -6.02 -6.58 19.27
CA VAL A 225 -5.10 -7.68 19.62
C VAL A 225 -4.36 -7.35 20.91
N ARG A 226 -3.86 -6.11 21.09
CA ARG A 226 -3.23 -5.70 22.37
C ARG A 226 -4.11 -5.94 23.59
N SER A 227 -5.42 -5.76 23.49
CA SER A 227 -6.32 -5.97 24.63
C SER A 227 -6.68 -7.44 24.87
N ARG A 228 -6.61 -8.29 23.84
CA ARG A 228 -6.99 -9.72 23.93
C ARG A 228 -5.80 -10.67 24.07
N ALA A 229 -4.65 -10.34 23.50
CA ALA A 229 -3.43 -11.14 23.50
C ALA A 229 -2.95 -11.55 24.91
N PRO A 230 -3.02 -10.70 25.96
CA PRO A 230 -2.62 -11.10 27.31
C PRO A 230 -3.44 -12.26 27.90
N ALA A 231 -4.61 -12.58 27.34
CA ALA A 231 -5.43 -13.71 27.76
C ALA A 231 -5.08 -15.03 27.05
N PHE A 232 -4.10 -15.02 26.13
CA PHE A 232 -3.65 -16.20 25.40
C PHE A 232 -2.36 -16.72 26.05
N ASP A 233 -2.32 -18.02 26.33
CA ASP A 233 -1.04 -18.71 26.50
C ASP A 233 -0.35 -18.91 25.14
N MET A 234 0.94 -19.27 25.14
CA MET A 234 1.71 -19.44 23.90
C MET A 234 1.07 -20.45 22.94
N HIS A 235 0.57 -21.59 23.43
CA HIS A 235 -0.03 -22.62 22.58
C HIS A 235 -1.32 -22.11 21.92
N ARG A 236 -2.15 -21.40 22.68
CA ARG A 236 -3.37 -20.76 22.18
C ARG A 236 -3.05 -19.63 21.19
N MET A 237 -1.98 -18.88 21.40
CA MET A 237 -1.51 -17.85 20.47
C MET A 237 -1.15 -18.48 19.11
N SER A 238 -0.25 -19.48 19.09
CA SER A 238 0.17 -20.14 17.86
C SER A 238 -1.00 -20.79 17.11
N ALA A 239 -1.88 -21.49 17.84
CA ALA A 239 -3.08 -22.10 17.25
C ALA A 239 -4.05 -21.04 16.66
N THR A 240 -4.16 -19.87 17.29
CA THR A 240 -4.98 -18.78 16.78
C THR A 240 -4.35 -18.14 15.54
N ILE A 241 -3.02 -17.98 15.50
CA ILE A 241 -2.29 -17.48 14.33
C ILE A 241 -2.51 -18.41 13.15
N GLU A 242 -2.33 -19.71 13.33
CA GLU A 242 -2.56 -20.72 12.29
C GLU A 242 -4.01 -20.67 11.77
N ALA A 243 -4.99 -20.69 12.68
CA ALA A 243 -6.40 -20.62 12.31
C ALA A 243 -6.74 -19.32 11.56
N VAL A 244 -6.24 -18.16 11.98
CA VAL A 244 -6.49 -16.89 11.29
C VAL A 244 -5.78 -16.85 9.93
N THR A 245 -4.62 -17.48 9.80
CA THR A 245 -3.88 -17.63 8.54
C THR A 245 -4.69 -18.43 7.51
N ASP A 246 -5.23 -19.57 7.92
CA ASP A 246 -6.10 -20.39 7.06
C ASP A 246 -7.34 -19.64 6.61
N GLN A 247 -7.97 -18.90 7.55
CA GLN A 247 -9.13 -18.06 7.25
C GLN A 247 -8.78 -16.96 6.24
N TYR A 248 -7.64 -16.30 6.42
CA TYR A 248 -7.17 -15.27 5.49
C TYR A 248 -6.92 -15.84 4.08
N HIS A 249 -6.22 -16.95 3.94
CA HIS A 249 -6.01 -17.58 2.63
C HIS A 249 -7.32 -18.03 1.97
N THR A 250 -8.26 -18.57 2.76
CA THR A 250 -9.59 -18.92 2.30
C THR A 250 -10.33 -17.69 1.76
N LEU A 251 -10.23 -16.56 2.43
CA LEU A 251 -10.82 -15.30 1.98
C LEU A 251 -10.12 -14.75 0.73
N CYS A 252 -8.80 -14.91 0.59
CA CYS A 252 -8.08 -14.54 -0.63
C CYS A 252 -8.63 -15.29 -1.86
N GLN A 253 -8.85 -16.60 -1.70
CA GLN A 253 -9.51 -17.42 -2.73
C GLN A 253 -10.95 -16.96 -2.98
N ALA A 254 -11.74 -16.72 -1.93
CA ALA A 254 -13.12 -16.29 -2.06
C ALA A 254 -13.26 -14.95 -2.81
N VAL A 255 -12.33 -14.00 -2.59
CA VAL A 255 -12.27 -12.74 -3.35
C VAL A 255 -11.96 -13.00 -4.81
N PHE A 256 -11.00 -13.88 -5.12
CA PHE A 256 -10.67 -14.25 -6.51
C PHE A 256 -11.85 -14.93 -7.22
N ASP A 257 -12.51 -15.87 -6.54
CA ASP A 257 -13.68 -16.56 -7.08
C ASP A 257 -14.83 -15.57 -7.35
N ALA A 258 -15.04 -14.62 -6.43
CA ALA A 258 -16.00 -13.54 -6.57
C ALA A 258 -15.64 -12.62 -7.74
N ASN A 259 -14.38 -12.20 -7.88
CA ASN A 259 -13.93 -11.38 -8.99
C ASN A 259 -12.43 -11.62 -9.30
N PRO A 260 -12.08 -12.22 -10.45
CA PRO A 260 -10.69 -12.61 -10.75
C PRO A 260 -9.77 -11.42 -11.03
N TYR A 261 -10.32 -10.24 -11.32
CA TYR A 261 -9.54 -9.04 -11.65
C TYR A 261 -9.13 -8.24 -10.40
N PHE A 262 -9.81 -8.45 -9.27
CA PHE A 262 -9.64 -7.60 -8.09
C PHE A 262 -8.20 -7.50 -7.59
N TRP A 263 -7.48 -8.62 -7.49
CA TRP A 263 -6.12 -8.63 -6.96
C TRP A 263 -5.13 -7.89 -7.86
N ALA A 264 -5.29 -7.99 -9.19
CA ALA A 264 -4.47 -7.24 -10.14
C ALA A 264 -4.75 -5.73 -10.05
N GLU A 265 -6.02 -5.33 -10.03
CA GLU A 265 -6.42 -3.92 -9.91
C GLU A 265 -6.00 -3.29 -8.57
N LEU A 266 -6.00 -4.08 -7.49
CA LEU A 266 -5.53 -3.60 -6.20
C LEU A 266 -4.02 -3.31 -6.21
N ASP A 267 -3.23 -3.97 -7.06
CA ASP A 267 -1.78 -3.78 -7.14
C ASP A 267 -1.38 -2.69 -8.15
N GLU A 268 -1.92 -2.74 -9.38
CA GLU A 268 -1.48 -1.90 -10.50
C GLU A 268 -1.89 -0.42 -10.38
N VAL A 269 -3.00 -0.14 -9.71
CA VAL A 269 -3.63 1.18 -9.75
C VAL A 269 -2.96 2.16 -8.78
N GLU A 270 -2.15 3.09 -9.31
CA GLU A 270 -1.53 4.19 -8.54
C GLU A 270 -2.55 5.27 -8.12
N ASP A 271 -3.45 5.65 -9.04
CA ASP A 271 -4.52 6.63 -8.84
C ASP A 271 -5.89 5.94 -8.87
N LEU A 272 -6.81 6.32 -7.98
CA LEU A 272 -8.13 5.69 -7.91
C LEU A 272 -8.81 5.67 -9.31
N PRO A 273 -9.39 4.53 -9.74
CA PRO A 273 -10.10 4.45 -11.00
C PRO A 273 -11.25 5.47 -11.05
N ALA A 274 -11.65 5.86 -12.25
CA ALA A 274 -12.90 6.60 -12.43
C ALA A 274 -14.07 5.73 -11.93
N LEU A 275 -15.07 6.37 -11.31
CA LEU A 275 -16.26 5.68 -10.86
C LEU A 275 -17.00 5.10 -12.08
N PRO A 276 -17.22 3.77 -12.15
CA PRO A 276 -17.91 3.17 -13.29
C PRO A 276 -19.37 3.61 -13.33
N SER A 277 -19.89 3.86 -14.53
CA SER A 277 -21.30 4.25 -14.73
C SER A 277 -22.26 3.06 -14.57
N PHE A 278 -21.79 1.85 -14.89
CA PHE A 278 -22.47 0.57 -14.68
C PHE A 278 -21.40 -0.52 -14.54
N TYR A 279 -21.79 -1.67 -13.97
CA TYR A 279 -20.94 -2.85 -13.91
C TYR A 279 -21.81 -4.11 -13.95
N THR A 280 -21.20 -5.25 -14.29
CA THR A 280 -21.79 -6.57 -14.09
C THR A 280 -20.98 -7.34 -13.05
N LEU A 281 -21.59 -8.32 -12.40
CA LEU A 281 -20.87 -9.15 -11.44
C LEU A 281 -19.69 -9.84 -12.13
N ARG A 282 -18.56 -9.92 -11.44
CA ARG A 282 -17.28 -10.49 -11.89
C ARG A 282 -16.58 -9.72 -13.02
N SER A 283 -16.97 -8.46 -13.28
CA SER A 283 -16.34 -7.61 -14.29
C SER A 283 -15.19 -6.77 -13.74
N VAL A 284 -14.35 -6.21 -14.62
CA VAL A 284 -13.27 -5.29 -14.23
C VAL A 284 -13.84 -4.02 -13.59
N GLU A 285 -15.00 -3.53 -14.06
CA GLU A 285 -15.67 -2.36 -13.51
C GLU A 285 -16.16 -2.61 -12.07
N GLU A 286 -16.62 -3.81 -11.74
CA GLU A 286 -16.94 -4.17 -10.35
C GLU A 286 -15.67 -4.16 -9.48
N ALA A 287 -14.55 -4.67 -10.01
CA ALA A 287 -13.26 -4.63 -9.33
C ALA A 287 -12.82 -3.18 -9.08
N HIS A 288 -12.91 -2.30 -10.09
CA HIS A 288 -12.63 -0.87 -9.94
C HIS A 288 -13.48 -0.24 -8.83
N LEU A 289 -14.79 -0.53 -8.79
CA LEU A 289 -15.68 -0.02 -7.76
C LEU A 289 -15.25 -0.48 -6.35
N ALA A 290 -14.91 -1.77 -6.20
CA ALA A 290 -14.40 -2.30 -4.95
C ALA A 290 -13.06 -1.65 -4.55
N VAL A 291 -12.14 -1.45 -5.50
CA VAL A 291 -10.87 -0.73 -5.30
C VAL A 291 -11.12 0.71 -4.82
N ILE A 292 -12.07 1.43 -5.43
CA ILE A 292 -12.44 2.79 -4.98
C ILE A 292 -12.83 2.81 -3.50
N TYR A 293 -13.60 1.82 -3.04
CA TYR A 293 -14.06 1.75 -1.66
C TYR A 293 -12.97 1.29 -0.68
N CYS A 294 -12.06 0.42 -1.10
CA CYS A 294 -11.13 -0.26 -0.19
C CYS A 294 -9.68 0.24 -0.23
N LYS A 295 -9.19 0.77 -1.36
CA LYS A 295 -7.75 1.00 -1.62
C LYS A 295 -7.09 1.83 -0.53
N ARG A 296 -7.74 2.87 -0.02
CA ARG A 296 -7.17 3.69 1.06
C ARG A 296 -7.02 2.93 2.38
N ALA A 297 -7.96 2.04 2.73
CA ALA A 297 -7.82 1.20 3.92
C ALA A 297 -6.64 0.22 3.77
N TRP A 298 -6.43 -0.32 2.56
CA TRP A 298 -5.28 -1.16 2.24
C TRP A 298 -3.95 -0.39 2.25
N LEU A 299 -3.88 0.77 1.59
CA LEU A 299 -2.68 1.65 1.57
C LEU A 299 -2.28 2.13 2.96
N GLU A 300 -3.26 2.46 3.81
CA GLU A 300 -2.99 2.79 5.21
C GLU A 300 -2.53 1.55 6.01
N SER A 301 -2.73 0.33 5.51
CA SER A 301 -2.27 -0.93 6.12
C SER A 301 -0.98 -1.42 5.46
N GLU A 302 0.08 -0.62 5.52
CA GLU A 302 1.34 -0.82 4.80
C GLU A 302 1.88 -2.28 4.86
N ASP A 303 1.87 -2.92 6.03
CA ASP A 303 2.34 -4.31 6.21
C ASP A 303 1.43 -5.37 5.54
N ALA A 304 0.14 -5.08 5.40
CA ALA A 304 -0.82 -5.97 4.76
C ALA A 304 -0.62 -6.01 3.24
N LEU A 305 -0.22 -4.89 2.62
CA LEU A 305 0.08 -4.85 1.20
C LEU A 305 1.32 -5.67 0.82
N VAL A 306 2.35 -5.66 1.68
CA VAL A 306 3.58 -6.46 1.48
C VAL A 306 3.27 -7.96 1.42
N MET A 307 2.26 -8.41 2.15
CA MET A 307 1.91 -9.83 2.25
C MET A 307 0.95 -10.31 1.17
N ILE A 308 0.01 -9.48 0.75
CA ILE A 308 -0.93 -9.82 -0.32
C ILE A 308 -0.16 -10.27 -1.56
N GLU A 309 0.88 -9.54 -1.98
CA GLU A 309 1.54 -9.88 -3.24
C GLU A 309 2.19 -11.27 -3.20
N ALA A 310 2.79 -11.67 -2.08
CA ALA A 310 3.30 -13.04 -1.92
C ALA A 310 2.17 -14.08 -1.97
N ASP A 311 1.07 -13.84 -1.25
CA ASP A 311 -0.01 -14.81 -1.05
C ASP A 311 -1.00 -14.89 -2.22
N THR A 312 -1.15 -13.80 -2.98
CA THR A 312 -2.07 -13.66 -4.11
C THR A 312 -1.37 -13.70 -5.46
N SER A 313 -0.03 -13.70 -5.51
CA SER A 313 0.74 -13.90 -6.75
C SER A 313 0.29 -15.12 -7.56
N LYS A 314 -0.10 -16.21 -6.88
CA LYS A 314 -0.64 -17.43 -7.51
C LYS A 314 -1.97 -17.22 -8.26
N PHE A 315 -2.73 -16.18 -7.91
CA PHE A 315 -3.95 -15.79 -8.59
C PHE A 315 -3.68 -14.90 -9.82
N ILE A 316 -2.45 -14.39 -9.93
CA ILE A 316 -1.97 -13.54 -11.01
C ILE A 316 -1.18 -14.46 -11.98
N SER A 317 -1.89 -15.19 -12.84
CA SER A 317 -1.27 -16.08 -13.83
C SER A 317 -0.78 -15.30 -15.07
N LYS A 318 0.51 -15.49 -15.37
CA LYS A 318 1.24 -15.11 -16.60
C LYS A 318 0.94 -16.05 -17.77
N CYS A 319 0.88 -15.50 -18.99
CA CYS A 319 1.16 -16.23 -20.24
C CYS A 319 2.68 -16.29 -20.46
N GLU A 320 3.23 -17.49 -20.73
CA GLU A 320 4.65 -17.71 -21.09
C GLU A 320 4.77 -18.25 -22.52
N CYS A 321 5.84 -17.88 -23.23
CA CYS A 321 6.42 -18.70 -24.30
C CYS A 321 7.95 -18.54 -24.34
N GLN A 322 8.64 -19.67 -24.47
CA GLN A 322 10.09 -19.86 -24.32
C GLN A 322 10.85 -19.58 -25.63
N THR A 323 12.11 -19.13 -25.55
CA THR A 323 13.06 -19.34 -26.66
C THR A 323 14.50 -19.49 -26.15
N THR A 324 15.16 -20.54 -26.63
CA THR A 324 16.54 -20.98 -26.37
C THR A 324 17.56 -20.17 -27.19
N ILE A 325 18.72 -19.86 -26.60
CA ILE A 325 19.87 -19.18 -27.25
C ILE A 325 21.04 -20.17 -27.44
N ALA A 326 21.77 -20.05 -28.54
CA ALA A 326 23.07 -20.66 -28.79
C ALA A 326 24.13 -19.57 -29.03
N GLY A 327 25.34 -19.73 -28.46
CA GLY A 327 26.33 -18.66 -28.26
C GLY A 327 27.59 -18.67 -29.14
N THR A 328 28.75 -18.45 -28.47
CA THR A 328 30.16 -18.27 -28.94
C THR A 328 30.58 -16.80 -29.13
N GLY A 329 31.71 -16.25 -28.65
CA GLY A 329 32.89 -16.73 -27.92
C GLY A 329 34.19 -16.28 -28.62
N ALA A 330 34.96 -15.30 -28.08
CA ALA A 330 36.44 -15.14 -28.20
C ALA A 330 36.97 -13.80 -27.60
N ALA A 331 38.25 -13.76 -27.23
CA ALA A 331 38.87 -12.88 -26.22
C ALA A 331 39.98 -11.91 -26.72
N ARG A 332 40.31 -10.92 -25.86
CA ARG A 332 41.56 -10.09 -25.68
C ARG A 332 41.77 -8.83 -26.55
N PRO A 333 42.60 -7.83 -26.14
CA PRO A 333 43.05 -7.37 -24.80
C PRO A 333 43.12 -5.82 -24.56
N SER A 334 43.28 -5.45 -23.27
CA SER A 334 44.00 -4.28 -22.64
C SER A 334 43.45 -2.83 -22.63
N THR A 335 42.84 -2.46 -21.49
CA THR A 335 43.02 -1.29 -20.56
C THR A 335 43.54 0.06 -21.07
N PRO A 336 42.96 1.19 -20.58
CA PRO A 336 43.48 1.85 -19.36
C PRO A 336 42.43 2.47 -18.39
N GLN A 337 42.28 1.82 -17.22
CA GLN A 337 42.36 2.34 -15.84
C GLN A 337 42.02 3.82 -15.48
N GLN A 338 41.18 3.96 -14.42
CA GLN A 338 40.94 5.07 -13.45
C GLN A 338 39.61 5.83 -13.67
N ARG A 339 38.71 6.07 -12.69
CA ARG A 339 38.71 6.08 -11.20
C ARG A 339 37.24 6.08 -10.71
N ALA A 340 36.83 5.19 -9.80
CA ALA A 340 35.61 5.40 -9.00
C ALA A 340 35.99 6.22 -7.75
N GLU A 341 35.59 7.48 -7.68
CA GLU A 341 35.74 8.29 -6.47
C GLU A 341 34.74 7.82 -5.39
N ASN A 342 35.15 7.79 -4.12
CA ASN A 342 34.29 7.49 -2.98
C ASN A 342 33.10 8.46 -2.97
N LEU A 343 31.92 7.99 -3.37
CA LEU A 343 30.72 8.83 -3.43
C LEU A 343 30.31 9.23 -2.01
N GLU A 344 30.27 10.52 -1.70
CA GLU A 344 29.87 10.97 -0.36
C GLU A 344 28.44 10.51 -0.03
N ARG A 345 28.27 9.79 1.07
CA ARG A 345 26.96 9.28 1.51
C ARG A 345 26.10 10.44 1.97
N ARG A 346 24.93 10.62 1.35
CA ARG A 346 23.98 11.69 1.70
C ARG A 346 22.63 11.11 2.09
N ARG A 347 21.98 11.71 3.08
CA ARG A 347 20.59 11.41 3.43
C ARG A 347 19.70 12.23 2.51
N GLY A 348 18.89 11.56 1.70
CA GLY A 348 17.91 12.22 0.83
C GLY A 348 16.83 12.89 1.65
N VAL A 349 16.41 14.06 1.19
CA VAL A 349 15.36 14.87 1.84
C VAL A 349 13.97 14.58 1.29
N GLY A 350 13.90 13.82 0.19
CA GLY A 350 12.67 13.48 -0.52
C GLY A 350 12.20 14.60 -1.44
N ASP A 351 13.13 15.34 -2.07
CA ASP A 351 12.81 16.34 -3.09
C ASP A 351 12.48 15.66 -4.44
N VAL A 352 13.13 14.52 -4.70
CA VAL A 352 12.96 13.72 -5.90
C VAL A 352 12.73 12.27 -5.50
N PHE A 353 11.81 11.60 -6.19
CA PHE A 353 11.52 10.18 -5.99
C PHE A 353 11.69 9.44 -7.32
N PRO A 354 12.17 8.19 -7.29
CA PRO A 354 12.18 7.38 -8.49
C PRO A 354 10.75 7.12 -8.98
N SER A 355 10.59 7.00 -10.30
CA SER A 355 9.30 6.68 -10.94
C SER A 355 9.12 5.17 -11.11
N LYS A 356 7.90 4.67 -11.32
CA LYS A 356 7.71 3.32 -11.86
C LYS A 356 7.93 3.32 -13.37
N PHE A 357 8.73 2.39 -13.86
CA PHE A 357 8.87 2.13 -15.28
C PHE A 357 7.63 1.41 -15.79
N LYS A 358 7.07 1.89 -16.91
CA LYS A 358 5.92 1.29 -17.59
C LYS A 358 6.41 0.65 -18.88
N PRO A 359 6.44 -0.69 -18.99
CA PRO A 359 6.82 -1.33 -20.23
C PRO A 359 5.80 -1.03 -21.36
N PRO A 360 6.19 -1.15 -22.63
CA PRO A 360 5.29 -0.91 -23.77
C PRO A 360 4.03 -1.79 -23.73
N LEU A 361 4.16 -3.04 -23.29
CA LEU A 361 3.05 -3.95 -23.02
C LEU A 361 3.19 -4.53 -21.60
N PRO A 362 2.08 -4.84 -20.91
CA PRO A 362 2.12 -5.48 -19.59
C PRO A 362 2.86 -6.82 -19.58
N THR A 363 2.88 -7.52 -20.72
CA THR A 363 3.53 -8.82 -20.88
C THR A 363 4.98 -8.73 -21.38
N SER A 364 5.49 -7.53 -21.68
CA SER A 364 6.84 -7.39 -22.22
C SER A 364 7.89 -7.89 -21.23
N SER A 365 8.80 -8.73 -21.71
CA SER A 365 9.93 -9.16 -20.89
C SER A 365 11.02 -8.07 -20.84
N PRO A 366 11.80 -7.98 -19.75
CA PRO A 366 12.92 -7.05 -19.67
C PRO A 366 13.93 -7.16 -20.81
N LEU A 367 14.23 -8.37 -21.29
CA LEU A 367 15.15 -8.59 -22.42
C LEU A 367 14.57 -8.17 -23.77
N GLU A 368 13.25 -8.18 -23.94
CA GLU A 368 12.61 -7.64 -25.15
C GLU A 368 12.69 -6.11 -25.20
N VAL A 369 12.49 -5.45 -24.05
CA VAL A 369 12.51 -3.98 -23.96
C VAL A 369 13.93 -3.44 -23.91
N PHE A 370 14.83 -4.17 -23.25
CA PHE A 370 16.24 -3.84 -23.05
C PHE A 370 17.15 -4.97 -23.54
N PRO A 371 17.25 -5.17 -24.86
CA PRO A 371 18.19 -6.14 -25.40
C PRO A 371 19.62 -5.79 -25.00
N PRO A 372 20.52 -6.78 -24.93
CA PRO A 372 21.94 -6.53 -24.80
C PRO A 372 22.47 -5.66 -25.95
N SER A 373 23.06 -4.52 -25.62
CA SER A 373 23.85 -3.74 -26.55
C SER A 373 25.33 -4.08 -26.37
N LEU A 374 26.00 -4.31 -27.49
CA LEU A 374 27.45 -4.49 -27.59
C LEU A 374 28.03 -3.26 -28.29
N ASP A 375 28.16 -2.15 -27.56
CA ASP A 375 28.90 -1.01 -28.10
C ASP A 375 30.38 -1.39 -28.25
N PRO A 376 31.01 -1.14 -29.41
CA PRO A 376 32.41 -1.50 -29.63
C PRO A 376 33.33 -0.80 -28.62
N GLY A 377 33.87 -1.56 -27.66
CA GLY A 377 34.83 -1.07 -26.65
C GLY A 377 34.25 -0.81 -25.26
N GLN A 378 32.95 -1.08 -25.01
CA GLN A 378 32.34 -1.02 -23.69
C GLN A 378 31.83 -2.40 -23.22
N SER A 379 31.70 -2.59 -21.90
CA SER A 379 31.02 -3.77 -21.35
C SER A 379 29.58 -3.83 -21.85
N ALA A 380 29.12 -5.02 -22.25
CA ALA A 380 27.74 -5.22 -22.68
C ALA A 380 26.76 -4.70 -21.60
N ARG A 381 25.81 -3.84 -21.99
CA ARG A 381 24.75 -3.28 -21.13
C ARG A 381 23.38 -3.70 -21.66
N PHE A 382 22.35 -3.66 -20.82
CA PHE A 382 20.96 -3.76 -21.28
C PHE A 382 20.46 -2.37 -21.65
N VAL A 383 20.22 -2.10 -22.94
CA VAL A 383 19.88 -0.76 -23.44
C VAL A 383 18.51 -0.82 -24.12
N SER A 384 17.68 0.21 -23.94
CA SER A 384 16.33 0.19 -24.51
C SER A 384 16.39 0.14 -26.03
N GLY A 385 15.63 -0.77 -26.63
CA GLY A 385 15.50 -0.86 -28.09
C GLY A 385 14.90 0.39 -28.74
N ASN A 386 14.22 1.23 -27.95
CA ASN A 386 13.56 2.46 -28.41
C ASN A 386 14.31 3.74 -28.03
N ASP A 387 15.29 3.67 -27.12
CA ASP A 387 16.02 4.81 -26.59
C ASP A 387 17.40 4.39 -26.06
N ALA A 388 18.45 4.70 -26.83
CA ALA A 388 19.82 4.34 -26.52
C ALA A 388 20.33 4.98 -25.20
N ARG A 389 19.67 6.02 -24.69
CA ARG A 389 20.02 6.70 -23.44
C ARG A 389 19.28 6.17 -22.21
N THR A 390 18.52 5.08 -22.38
CA THR A 390 17.86 4.38 -21.29
C THR A 390 18.48 2.99 -21.09
N THR A 391 19.03 2.76 -19.90
CA THR A 391 19.69 1.48 -19.53
C THR A 391 18.92 0.75 -18.43
N LEU A 392 18.99 -0.58 -18.44
CA LEU A 392 18.42 -1.46 -17.42
C LEU A 392 19.52 -2.16 -16.62
N VAL A 393 19.29 -2.31 -15.31
CA VAL A 393 20.03 -3.22 -14.43
C VAL A 393 19.06 -4.07 -13.63
N TYR A 394 19.44 -5.32 -13.34
CA TYR A 394 18.69 -6.20 -12.45
C TYR A 394 19.32 -6.18 -11.07
N VAL A 395 18.49 -6.23 -10.03
CA VAL A 395 18.95 -6.29 -8.64
C VAL A 395 18.15 -7.30 -7.84
N ASP A 396 18.80 -7.93 -6.86
CA ASP A 396 18.16 -8.84 -5.92
C ASP A 396 18.89 -8.85 -4.56
N GLY A 397 18.15 -9.18 -3.51
CA GLY A 397 18.65 -9.37 -2.15
C GLY A 397 18.16 -10.65 -1.51
N ALA A 398 19.09 -11.50 -1.08
CA ALA A 398 18.79 -12.77 -0.43
C ALA A 398 19.23 -12.75 1.04
N CYS A 399 18.47 -13.40 1.92
CA CYS A 399 18.87 -13.61 3.31
C CYS A 399 18.62 -15.06 3.76
N ALA A 400 19.70 -15.79 4.03
CA ALA A 400 19.63 -17.06 4.73
C ALA A 400 19.33 -16.81 6.22
N ASN A 401 18.50 -17.66 6.83
CA ASN A 401 18.06 -17.53 8.22
C ASN A 401 17.40 -16.16 8.51
N ASN A 402 16.61 -15.63 7.56
CA ASN A 402 15.89 -14.37 7.76
C ASN A 402 14.96 -14.47 8.99
N GLY A 403 15.09 -13.53 9.93
CA GLY A 403 14.34 -13.55 11.19
C GLY A 403 14.74 -14.64 12.19
N GLN A 404 15.81 -15.41 11.90
CA GLN A 404 16.36 -16.46 12.75
C GLN A 404 17.77 -16.08 13.22
N PRO A 405 18.32 -16.75 14.26
CA PRO A 405 19.69 -16.48 14.73
C PRO A 405 20.73 -16.64 13.62
N ASN A 406 21.75 -15.77 13.65
CA ASN A 406 22.83 -15.72 12.66
C ASN A 406 22.33 -15.56 11.20
N PRO A 407 21.53 -14.51 10.91
CA PRO A 407 21.12 -14.22 9.55
C PRO A 407 22.33 -13.84 8.70
N ARG A 408 22.34 -14.31 7.45
CA ARG A 408 23.36 -13.92 6.47
C ARG A 408 22.65 -13.46 5.23
N ALA A 409 22.86 -12.20 4.85
CA ALA A 409 22.27 -11.64 3.66
C ALA A 409 23.33 -11.23 2.65
N GLY A 410 22.94 -11.20 1.38
CA GLY A 410 23.77 -10.81 0.25
C GLY A 410 22.92 -10.10 -0.78
N TRP A 411 23.55 -9.23 -1.55
CA TRP A 411 22.93 -8.42 -2.59
C TRP A 411 23.67 -8.63 -3.91
N ALA A 412 22.98 -8.44 -5.03
CA ALA A 412 23.58 -8.51 -6.35
C ALA A 412 23.01 -7.48 -7.32
N VAL A 413 23.82 -7.07 -8.28
CA VAL A 413 23.46 -6.21 -9.41
C VAL A 413 23.98 -6.87 -10.68
N VAL A 414 23.08 -7.17 -11.62
CA VAL A 414 23.43 -7.63 -12.97
C VAL A 414 23.22 -6.47 -13.91
N TYR A 415 24.31 -5.97 -14.48
CA TYR A 415 24.30 -4.73 -15.26
C TYR A 415 24.57 -4.95 -16.75
N GLY A 416 24.70 -6.22 -17.14
CA GLY A 416 24.82 -6.68 -18.51
C GLY A 416 24.92 -8.21 -18.57
N PRO A 417 24.82 -8.81 -19.76
CA PRO A 417 25.01 -10.26 -19.90
C PRO A 417 26.38 -10.70 -19.39
N GLY A 418 26.41 -11.61 -18.43
CA GLY A 418 27.64 -12.08 -17.79
C GLY A 418 28.37 -11.04 -16.94
N ASN A 419 27.77 -9.86 -16.75
CA ASN A 419 28.34 -8.75 -15.98
C ASN A 419 27.50 -8.54 -14.72
N ALA A 420 28.02 -9.01 -13.59
CA ALA A 420 27.37 -8.88 -12.30
C ALA A 420 28.38 -8.53 -11.21
N VAL A 421 27.90 -7.84 -10.19
CA VAL A 421 28.61 -7.61 -8.93
C VAL A 421 27.70 -8.04 -7.79
N SER A 422 28.27 -8.68 -6.79
CA SER A 422 27.54 -9.09 -5.59
C SER A 422 28.41 -8.92 -4.36
N GLY A 423 27.77 -8.80 -3.21
CA GLY A 423 28.43 -8.58 -1.94
C GLY A 423 27.60 -9.07 -0.77
N ARG A 424 28.27 -9.43 0.33
CA ARG A 424 27.56 -9.71 1.57
C ARG A 424 26.98 -8.41 2.11
N LEU A 425 25.79 -8.47 2.70
CA LEU A 425 25.21 -7.33 3.40
C LEU A 425 26.09 -7.00 4.62
N GLU A 426 26.33 -5.71 4.80
CA GLU A 426 27.21 -5.20 5.84
C GLU A 426 26.54 -5.21 7.22
N ASP A 427 27.31 -5.45 8.28
CA ASP A 427 26.78 -5.52 9.64
C ASP A 427 26.36 -4.12 10.15
N LYS A 428 27.00 -3.05 9.64
CA LYS A 428 26.61 -1.66 9.87
C LYS A 428 26.03 -1.01 8.63
N GLY A 429 24.96 -0.25 8.84
CA GLY A 429 24.34 0.56 7.80
C GLY A 429 25.23 1.71 7.30
N PRO A 430 24.80 2.41 6.23
CA PRO A 430 25.61 3.44 5.56
C PRO A 430 26.02 4.62 6.45
N PHE A 431 25.33 4.84 7.56
CA PHE A 431 25.62 5.92 8.51
C PHE A 431 26.22 5.41 9.83
N GLY A 432 26.78 4.20 9.85
CA GLY A 432 27.55 3.65 10.97
C GLY A 432 26.73 3.05 12.11
N HIS A 433 25.41 2.93 11.94
CA HIS A 433 24.53 2.26 12.90
C HIS A 433 24.55 0.75 12.72
N ASP A 434 24.58 0.00 13.82
CA ASP A 434 24.46 -1.46 13.78
C ASP A 434 23.10 -1.85 13.19
N SER A 435 23.07 -2.92 12.39
CA SER A 435 21.84 -3.39 11.75
C SER A 435 21.79 -4.90 11.65
N VAL A 436 20.58 -5.46 11.78
CA VAL A 436 20.37 -6.91 11.62
C VAL A 436 20.17 -7.23 10.15
N ALA A 437 20.91 -8.20 9.64
CA ALA A 437 20.75 -8.69 8.28
C ALA A 437 19.33 -9.24 8.06
N THR A 438 18.65 -8.73 7.04
CA THR A 438 17.31 -9.18 6.62
C THR A 438 17.22 -9.16 5.11
N SER A 439 16.27 -9.90 4.54
CA SER A 439 16.02 -9.87 3.09
C SER A 439 15.67 -8.46 2.62
N ASN A 440 14.79 -7.73 3.32
CA ASN A 440 14.44 -6.34 2.95
C ASN A 440 15.64 -5.38 2.94
N ARG A 441 16.60 -5.54 3.85
CA ARG A 441 17.83 -4.74 3.83
C ARG A 441 18.72 -5.11 2.65
N ALA A 442 18.85 -6.40 2.34
CA ALA A 442 19.61 -6.87 1.20
C ALA A 442 19.05 -6.33 -0.12
N GLU A 443 17.73 -6.35 -0.27
CA GLU A 443 17.02 -5.83 -1.45
C GLU A 443 17.25 -4.33 -1.65
N LEU A 444 17.11 -3.55 -0.57
CA LEU A 444 17.41 -2.12 -0.61
C LEU A 444 18.88 -1.84 -0.92
N ARG A 445 19.78 -2.62 -0.31
CA ARG A 445 21.21 -2.52 -0.56
C ARG A 445 21.56 -2.83 -2.00
N ALA A 446 20.88 -3.77 -2.65
CA ALA A 446 21.04 -4.11 -4.05
C ALA A 446 20.61 -2.94 -4.97
N ALA A 447 19.47 -2.30 -4.68
CA ALA A 447 19.03 -1.11 -5.41
C ALA A 447 20.01 0.07 -5.25
N ILE A 448 20.52 0.30 -4.03
CA ILE A 448 21.56 1.32 -3.77
C ILE A 448 22.87 0.96 -4.48
N ALA A 449 23.24 -0.33 -4.49
CA ALA A 449 24.43 -0.82 -5.18
C ALA A 449 24.37 -0.50 -6.67
N ALA A 450 23.21 -0.66 -7.30
CA ALA A 450 23.00 -0.28 -8.70
C ALA A 450 23.23 1.21 -8.94
N LEU A 451 22.73 2.08 -8.06
CA LEU A 451 22.93 3.54 -8.19
C LEU A 451 24.37 3.98 -7.89
N ARG A 452 25.14 3.16 -7.16
CA ARG A 452 26.55 3.43 -6.80
C ARG A 452 27.54 2.51 -7.55
N LEU A 453 27.08 1.86 -8.63
CA LEU A 453 27.85 0.86 -9.38
C LEU A 453 29.02 1.49 -10.16
N CYS A 454 28.74 2.60 -10.83
CA CYS A 454 29.68 3.38 -11.62
C CYS A 454 29.24 4.85 -11.60
N ASP A 455 30.05 5.72 -12.20
CA ASP A 455 29.58 7.06 -12.50
C ASP A 455 28.66 7.03 -13.74
N TRP A 456 27.35 6.90 -13.50
CA TRP A 456 26.35 6.91 -14.56
C TRP A 456 26.31 8.20 -15.38
N GLY A 457 26.87 9.32 -14.88
CA GLY A 457 26.96 10.57 -15.63
C GLY A 457 27.94 10.52 -16.80
N ASP A 458 28.89 9.59 -16.78
CA ASP A 458 29.90 9.43 -17.82
C ASP A 458 29.44 8.51 -18.97
N GLU A 459 28.30 7.82 -18.82
CA GLU A 459 27.80 6.82 -19.79
C GLU A 459 26.79 7.40 -20.82
N ASP A 460 26.64 8.73 -20.94
CA ASP A 460 25.66 9.41 -21.83
C ASP A 460 24.21 8.86 -21.76
N ILE A 461 23.78 8.43 -20.57
CA ILE A 461 22.42 7.98 -20.29
C ILE A 461 21.63 9.06 -19.54
N ASP A 462 20.32 9.15 -19.79
CA ASP A 462 19.42 10.06 -19.06
C ASP A 462 18.30 9.35 -18.27
N ARG A 463 18.26 8.01 -18.38
CA ARG A 463 17.37 7.18 -17.57
C ARG A 463 18.00 5.84 -17.22
N LEU A 464 17.99 5.51 -15.93
CA LEU A 464 18.36 4.21 -15.40
C LEU A 464 17.10 3.50 -14.89
N VAL A 465 16.85 2.30 -15.41
CA VAL A 465 15.76 1.41 -14.97
C VAL A 465 16.36 0.31 -14.11
N VAL A 466 15.89 0.21 -12.87
CA VAL A 466 16.28 -0.86 -11.94
C VAL A 466 15.15 -1.88 -11.88
N ALA A 467 15.38 -3.05 -12.45
CA ALA A 467 14.48 -4.19 -12.39
C ALA A 467 14.73 -5.02 -11.12
N THR A 468 13.66 -5.35 -10.41
CA THR A 468 13.69 -6.20 -9.21
C THR A 468 12.36 -6.92 -9.06
N ASP A 469 12.37 -8.10 -8.47
CA ASP A 469 11.16 -8.79 -8.01
C ASP A 469 10.74 -8.39 -6.59
N SER A 470 11.47 -7.46 -5.95
CA SER A 470 11.13 -6.92 -4.64
C SER A 470 10.10 -5.80 -4.70
N SER A 471 8.88 -6.12 -4.30
CA SER A 471 7.78 -5.16 -4.15
C SER A 471 8.08 -4.14 -3.08
N TYR A 472 8.78 -4.58 -2.03
CA TYR A 472 9.22 -3.72 -0.95
C TYR A 472 10.06 -2.55 -1.47
N VAL A 473 10.99 -2.82 -2.40
CA VAL A 473 11.80 -1.78 -3.04
C VAL A 473 10.95 -0.93 -3.99
N VAL A 474 10.17 -1.55 -4.89
CA VAL A 474 9.40 -0.81 -5.90
C VAL A 474 8.31 0.06 -5.28
N ALA A 475 7.41 -0.51 -4.47
CA ALA A 475 6.33 0.22 -3.83
C ALA A 475 6.86 1.20 -2.77
N GLY A 476 7.94 0.84 -2.07
CA GLY A 476 8.59 1.72 -1.10
C GLY A 476 9.18 2.96 -1.74
N ALA A 477 10.04 2.80 -2.76
CA ALA A 477 10.73 3.94 -3.36
C ALA A 477 9.78 4.86 -4.16
N THR A 478 8.75 4.29 -4.80
CA THR A 478 7.84 5.05 -5.68
C THR A 478 6.58 5.57 -4.96
N GLY A 479 6.26 5.02 -3.79
CA GLY A 479 5.04 5.32 -3.04
C GLY A 479 5.29 5.63 -1.56
N TRP A 480 5.76 4.66 -0.77
CA TRP A 480 5.77 4.77 0.70
C TRP A 480 6.72 5.84 1.22
N THR A 481 7.91 5.98 0.63
CA THR A 481 8.92 6.98 1.02
C THR A 481 8.36 8.41 0.97
N LYS A 482 7.47 8.72 0.02
CA LYS A 482 6.77 10.02 -0.04
C LYS A 482 5.95 10.27 1.23
N GLY A 483 5.27 9.24 1.72
CA GLY A 483 4.51 9.27 2.95
C GLY A 483 5.41 9.37 4.19
N TRP A 484 6.47 8.56 4.23
CA TRP A 484 7.42 8.52 5.35
C TRP A 484 8.18 9.83 5.51
N VAL A 485 8.75 10.38 4.43
CA VAL A 485 9.40 11.70 4.43
C VAL A 485 8.43 12.76 4.95
N ARG A 486 7.20 12.80 4.43
CA ARG A 486 6.16 13.75 4.87
C ARG A 486 5.77 13.59 6.35
N ASN A 487 5.87 12.37 6.88
CA ASN A 487 5.54 12.03 8.25
C ASN A 487 6.76 12.05 9.19
N GLY A 488 7.92 12.57 8.73
CA GLY A 488 9.14 12.64 9.53
C GLY A 488 9.74 11.27 9.85
N TRP A 489 9.73 10.36 8.88
CA TRP A 489 10.18 8.97 8.99
C TRP A 489 9.46 8.16 10.06
N LYS A 490 8.17 8.45 10.24
CA LYS A 490 7.27 7.67 11.10
C LYS A 490 6.24 6.90 10.29
N THR A 491 5.98 5.66 10.73
CA THR A 491 4.89 4.82 10.23
C THR A 491 3.53 5.39 10.64
N ARG A 492 2.44 4.92 10.01
CA ARG A 492 1.05 5.41 10.29
C ARG A 492 0.66 5.39 11.77
N THR A 493 1.19 4.43 12.49
CA THR A 493 0.97 4.12 13.91
C THR A 493 1.92 4.89 14.83
N GLY A 494 2.87 5.65 14.28
CA GLY A 494 3.78 6.54 14.99
C GLY A 494 5.13 5.94 15.37
N GLY A 495 5.40 4.68 15.02
CA GLY A 495 6.70 4.05 15.19
C GLY A 495 7.71 4.52 14.14
N ASP A 496 8.99 4.20 14.34
CA ASP A 496 10.06 4.49 13.38
C ASP A 496 9.93 3.62 12.12
N VAL A 497 10.28 4.19 10.97
CA VAL A 497 10.33 3.46 9.70
C VAL A 497 11.54 2.52 9.70
N LYS A 498 11.30 1.24 9.46
CA LYS A 498 12.39 0.27 9.34
C LYS A 498 13.27 0.57 8.13
N ASN A 499 14.57 0.27 8.27
CA ASN A 499 15.56 0.47 7.23
C ASN A 499 15.63 1.92 6.74
N GLN A 500 15.22 2.88 7.59
CA GLN A 500 15.25 4.31 7.29
C GLN A 500 16.63 4.74 6.79
N ASP A 501 17.71 4.21 7.36
CA ASP A 501 19.08 4.48 6.95
C ASP A 501 19.33 4.17 5.46
N LEU A 502 18.88 3.02 4.98
CA LEU A 502 19.01 2.64 3.57
C LEU A 502 18.03 3.41 2.68
N TRP A 503 16.82 3.69 3.16
CA TRP A 503 15.86 4.49 2.40
C TRP A 503 16.33 5.94 2.20
N GLU A 504 16.86 6.56 3.25
CA GLU A 504 17.47 7.89 3.18
C GLU A 504 18.65 7.89 2.22
N LEU A 505 19.51 6.85 2.24
CA LEU A 505 20.59 6.75 1.27
C LEU A 505 20.07 6.59 -0.16
N LEU A 506 19.09 5.71 -0.40
CA LEU A 506 18.50 5.49 -1.72
C LEU A 506 17.94 6.81 -2.29
N LEU A 507 17.16 7.56 -1.50
CA LEU A 507 16.64 8.87 -1.91
C LEU A 507 17.78 9.85 -2.18
N GLY A 508 18.82 9.83 -1.35
CA GLY A 508 20.01 10.64 -1.57
C GLY A 508 20.65 10.35 -2.92
N GLU A 509 20.85 9.08 -3.27
CA GLU A 509 21.41 8.70 -4.57
C GLU A 509 20.48 9.09 -5.74
N VAL A 510 19.16 8.92 -5.60
CA VAL A 510 18.19 9.34 -6.63
C VAL A 510 18.24 10.84 -6.89
N GLU A 511 18.23 11.65 -5.83
CA GLU A 511 18.33 13.10 -5.95
C GLU A 511 19.68 13.51 -6.60
N ARG A 512 20.79 12.81 -6.28
CA ARG A 512 22.10 13.12 -6.87
C ARG A 512 22.06 12.88 -8.38
N TRP A 513 21.50 11.75 -8.78
CA TRP A 513 21.40 11.41 -10.20
C TRP A 513 20.48 12.38 -10.94
N GLN A 514 19.37 12.80 -10.32
CA GLN A 514 18.50 13.81 -10.90
C GLN A 514 19.20 15.17 -11.08
N GLU A 515 20.02 15.61 -10.12
CA GLU A 515 20.84 16.83 -10.24
C GLU A 515 21.82 16.76 -11.42
N ARG A 516 22.30 15.55 -11.74
CA ARG A 516 23.18 15.27 -12.88
C ARG A 516 22.44 14.94 -14.18
N GLY A 517 21.11 15.04 -14.19
CA GLY A 517 20.28 14.82 -15.38
C GLY A 517 19.88 13.35 -15.64
N LEU A 518 20.19 12.44 -14.72
CA LEU A 518 19.81 11.02 -14.80
C LEU A 518 18.53 10.75 -14.00
N ARG A 519 17.51 10.24 -14.69
CA ARG A 519 16.23 9.85 -14.06
C ARG A 519 16.27 8.38 -13.64
N VAL A 520 15.91 8.10 -12.40
CA VAL A 520 15.82 6.72 -11.90
C VAL A 520 14.38 6.22 -11.98
N ALA A 521 14.18 5.05 -12.58
CA ALA A 521 12.91 4.34 -12.60
C ALA A 521 13.05 2.91 -12.06
N LEU A 522 12.04 2.42 -11.37
CA LEU A 522 11.99 1.05 -10.88
C LEU A 522 10.99 0.22 -11.70
N TRP A 523 11.37 -0.99 -12.06
CA TRP A 523 10.50 -1.95 -12.75
C TRP A 523 10.30 -3.19 -11.88
N LYS A 524 9.06 -3.41 -11.42
CA LYS A 524 8.69 -4.67 -10.79
C LYS A 524 8.67 -5.76 -11.86
N ILE A 525 9.55 -6.74 -11.72
CA ILE A 525 9.60 -7.90 -12.59
C ILE A 525 9.22 -9.17 -11.83
N PRO A 526 8.73 -10.19 -12.53
CA PRO A 526 8.52 -11.49 -11.93
C PRO A 526 9.84 -12.19 -11.58
N ARG A 527 9.87 -12.91 -10.45
CA ARG A 527 11.06 -13.62 -9.95
C ARG A 527 11.74 -14.53 -10.97
N GLY A 528 10.96 -15.25 -11.79
CA GLY A 528 11.50 -16.13 -12.83
C GLY A 528 12.31 -15.41 -13.92
N LEU A 529 12.26 -14.07 -13.98
CA LEU A 529 13.05 -13.24 -14.89
C LEU A 529 14.25 -12.57 -14.19
N ASN A 530 14.45 -12.80 -12.88
CA ASN A 530 15.52 -12.20 -12.06
C ASN A 530 16.57 -13.22 -11.58
N VAL A 531 16.72 -14.34 -12.30
CA VAL A 531 17.46 -15.53 -11.84
C VAL A 531 18.93 -15.25 -11.54
N ASP A 532 19.60 -14.48 -12.40
CA ASP A 532 21.03 -14.20 -12.25
C ASP A 532 21.33 -13.35 -11.01
N ALA A 533 20.47 -12.35 -10.74
CA ALA A 533 20.58 -11.53 -9.54
C ALA A 533 20.28 -12.35 -8.28
N ASP A 534 19.21 -13.15 -8.28
CA ASP A 534 18.86 -14.05 -7.15
C ASP A 534 19.97 -15.06 -6.84
N THR A 535 20.60 -15.61 -7.87
CA THR A 535 21.75 -16.51 -7.71
C THR A 535 22.94 -15.76 -7.09
N GLY A 536 23.30 -14.60 -7.64
CA GLY A 536 24.42 -13.81 -7.13
C GLY A 536 24.23 -13.35 -5.68
N ALA A 537 23.00 -12.97 -5.32
CA ALA A 537 22.65 -12.55 -3.96
C ALA A 537 22.74 -13.71 -2.96
N LYS A 538 22.25 -14.90 -3.33
CA LYS A 538 22.34 -16.12 -2.50
C LYS A 538 23.78 -16.59 -2.32
N GLU A 539 24.58 -16.57 -3.39
CA GLU A 539 25.99 -16.92 -3.32
C GLU A 539 26.76 -15.97 -2.40
N ALA A 540 26.49 -14.66 -2.50
CA ALA A 540 27.08 -13.66 -1.61
C ALA A 540 26.63 -13.82 -0.14
N ALA A 541 25.37 -14.19 0.09
CA ALA A 541 24.87 -14.48 1.43
C ALA A 541 25.54 -15.72 2.05
N ALA A 542 25.86 -16.73 1.24
CA ALA A 542 26.48 -17.97 1.70
C ALA A 542 28.00 -17.85 1.88
N ASN A 543 28.67 -17.24 0.90
CA ASN A 543 30.12 -17.32 0.71
C ASN A 543 30.83 -15.97 0.74
N GLY A 544 30.09 -14.85 0.79
CA GLY A 544 30.67 -13.52 0.84
C GLY A 544 31.45 -13.29 2.13
N THR A 545 32.54 -12.54 2.04
CA THR A 545 33.31 -12.11 3.22
C THR A 545 32.44 -11.24 4.12
N ALA A 546 32.48 -11.49 5.43
CA ALA A 546 31.82 -10.62 6.40
C ALA A 546 32.36 -9.19 6.30
N GLU A 547 31.54 -8.28 5.79
CA GLU A 547 31.85 -6.86 5.75
C GLU A 547 31.23 -6.17 6.97
N VAL A 548 32.07 -5.54 7.78
CA VAL A 548 31.61 -4.84 8.99
C VAL A 548 31.04 -3.47 8.64
N GLU A 549 31.62 -2.79 7.66
CA GLU A 549 31.32 -1.40 7.32
C GLU A 549 30.75 -1.33 5.91
N PHE A 550 29.71 -0.51 5.70
CA PHE A 550 29.18 -0.18 4.38
C PHE A 550 30.30 0.32 3.46
N ARG A 551 30.37 -0.20 2.23
CA ARG A 551 31.39 0.18 1.23
C ARG A 551 30.79 0.41 -0.14
N ASP A 552 31.50 1.22 -0.93
CA ASP A 552 31.12 1.45 -2.32
C ASP A 552 31.36 0.21 -3.18
N VAL A 553 30.55 0.10 -4.23
CA VAL A 553 30.61 -0.99 -5.20
C VAL A 553 31.78 -0.71 -6.13
N VAL A 554 32.97 -1.23 -5.80
CA VAL A 554 34.14 -1.04 -6.65
C VAL A 554 34.06 -2.01 -7.82
N VAL A 555 33.43 -1.58 -8.91
CA VAL A 555 33.68 -2.19 -10.23
C VAL A 555 34.85 -1.45 -10.84
N THR A 556 35.98 -2.13 -10.99
CA THR A 556 37.02 -1.62 -11.88
C THR A 556 36.45 -1.64 -13.29
N SER A 557 36.13 -0.47 -13.86
CA SER A 557 35.80 -0.35 -15.27
C SER A 557 36.85 -1.08 -16.13
N PRO A 558 36.46 -1.76 -17.23
CA PRO A 558 37.40 -2.47 -18.09
C PRO A 558 38.59 -1.63 -18.59
#